data_AF-A0A820QMC4-F1
#
_entry.id   AF-A0A820QMC4-F1
#
_cell.length_a   1.000
_cell.length_b   1.000
_cell.length_c   1.000
_cell.angle_alpha   90.00
_cell.angle_beta   90.00
_cell.angle_gamma   90.00
#
_symmetry.space_group_name_H-M   'P 1'
#
loop_
_entity.id
_entity.type
_entity.pdbx_description
1 polymer ?
#
loop_
_entity_poly.entity_id
_entity_poly.type
_entity_poly.pdbx_seq_one_letter_code
_entity_poly.pdbx_strand_id
1 'polypeptide(L)'
;ILKIHIYFIVFSGDEEGPLIRPSDIELIECEEQLTDVILTLTQVGPDAMLRMILRKLPHERTIDDLEIIYDELLHVKALSHLSSLVKRELAGVLIFEAHPFKGEVLFTQGGESDGSNSDSRRF
;
A
#
# COMPACT_ATOMS: atom_id res chain seq x y z
N ILE A 1 -4.77 29.31 10.63
CA ILE A 1 -6.01 28.73 10.08
C ILE A 1 -5.82 27.22 10.13
N LEU A 2 -6.45 26.51 11.07
CA LEU A 2 -6.37 25.05 11.13
C LEU A 2 -7.16 24.46 9.96
N LYS A 3 -6.52 23.63 9.14
CA LYS A 3 -7.17 22.88 8.06
C LYS A 3 -7.57 21.52 8.63
N ILE A 4 -8.85 21.35 8.94
CA ILE A 4 -9.39 20.05 9.37
C ILE A 4 -9.65 19.23 8.11
N HIS A 5 -8.99 18.08 7.99
CA HIS A 5 -9.24 17.11 6.93
C HIS A 5 -10.23 16.07 7.46
N ILE A 6 -11.43 16.02 6.90
CA ILE A 6 -12.46 15.02 7.22
C ILE A 6 -12.48 14.02 6.07
N TYR A 7 -12.34 12.73 6.40
CA TYR A 7 -12.44 11.63 5.45
C TYR A 7 -13.76 10.89 5.68
N PHE A 8 -14.50 10.65 4.61
CA PHE A 8 -15.69 9.81 4.61
C PHE A 8 -15.36 8.53 3.81
N ILE A 9 -15.71 7.38 4.37
CA ILE A 9 -15.56 6.07 3.74
C ILE A 9 -16.97 5.50 3.58
N VAL A 10 -17.30 5.07 2.37
CA VAL A 10 -18.59 4.45 2.02
C VAL A 10 -18.29 3.08 1.42
N PHE A 11 -19.05 2.06 1.82
CA PHE A 11 -18.94 0.74 1.19
C PHE A 11 -19.65 0.75 -0.15
N SER A 12 -19.07 0.11 -1.17
CA SER A 12 -19.65 0.12 -2.53
C SER A 12 -21.07 -0.48 -2.59
N GLY A 13 -21.46 -1.33 -1.64
CA GLY A 13 -22.82 -1.88 -1.54
C GLY A 13 -23.87 -0.88 -1.06
N ASP A 14 -23.46 0.28 -0.53
CA ASP A 14 -24.37 1.32 -0.03
C ASP A 14 -24.70 2.37 -1.11
N GLU A 15 -24.09 2.29 -2.31
CA GLU A 15 -24.23 3.30 -3.36
C GLU A 15 -25.48 3.11 -4.24
N GLU A 16 -26.08 1.91 -4.28
CA GLU A 16 -27.24 1.62 -5.14
C GLU A 16 -28.49 1.22 -4.35
N GLY A 17 -29.31 2.22 -3.98
CA GLY A 17 -30.72 2.01 -3.60
C GLY A 17 -31.04 2.09 -2.10
N PRO A 18 -32.28 1.77 -1.69
CA PRO A 18 -32.64 1.74 -0.28
C PRO A 18 -31.76 0.71 0.44
N LEU A 19 -31.24 1.05 1.63
CA LEU A 19 -30.43 0.15 2.45
C LEU A 19 -31.15 -1.21 2.60
N ILE A 20 -30.70 -2.21 1.85
CA ILE A 20 -31.23 -3.57 1.94
C ILE A 20 -30.62 -4.16 3.20
N ARG A 21 -31.47 -4.51 4.17
CA ARG A 21 -30.99 -5.23 5.35
C ARG A 21 -30.56 -6.63 4.93
N PRO A 22 -29.39 -7.11 5.38
CA PRO A 22 -29.00 -8.50 5.21
C PRO A 22 -30.07 -9.41 5.80
N SER A 23 -30.33 -10.52 5.13
CA SER A 23 -31.18 -11.60 5.61
C SER A 23 -30.53 -12.35 6.79
N ASP A 24 -31.33 -13.07 7.58
CA ASP A 24 -30.81 -13.86 8.71
C ASP A 24 -29.79 -14.91 8.27
N ILE A 25 -29.93 -15.44 7.04
CA ILE A 25 -28.99 -16.42 6.47
C ILE A 25 -27.64 -15.75 6.18
N GLU A 26 -27.65 -14.58 5.54
CA GLU A 26 -26.43 -13.81 5.25
C GLU A 26 -25.70 -13.42 6.55
N LEU A 27 -26.43 -13.07 7.62
CA LEU A 27 -25.82 -12.75 8.90
C LEU A 27 -25.10 -13.96 9.52
N ILE A 28 -25.68 -15.16 9.43
CA ILE A 28 -25.04 -16.38 9.93
C ILE A 28 -23.79 -16.70 9.11
N GLU A 29 -23.88 -16.64 7.78
CA GLU A 29 -22.74 -16.87 6.90
C GLU A 29 -21.61 -15.86 7.13
N CYS A 30 -21.96 -14.58 7.35
CA CYS A 30 -20.98 -13.55 7.69
C CYS A 30 -20.26 -13.85 9.02
N GLU A 31 -20.99 -14.28 10.05
CA GLU A 31 -20.39 -14.60 11.36
C GLU A 31 -19.41 -15.78 11.25
N GLU A 32 -19.76 -16.80 10.45
CA GLU A 32 -18.89 -17.96 10.19
C GLU A 32 -17.61 -17.55 9.44
N GLN A 33 -17.70 -16.61 8.50
CA GLN A 33 -16.57 -16.17 7.67
C GLN A 33 -15.74 -15.05 8.30
N LEU A 34 -16.26 -14.34 9.31
CA LEU A 34 -15.68 -13.11 9.85
C LEU A 34 -14.22 -13.30 10.27
N THR A 35 -13.94 -14.41 10.96
CA THR A 35 -12.58 -14.69 11.46
C THR A 35 -11.57 -14.87 10.32
N ASP A 36 -11.95 -15.59 9.26
CA ASP A 36 -11.09 -15.83 8.11
C ASP A 36 -10.85 -14.54 7.30
N VAL A 37 -11.88 -13.70 7.18
CA VAL A 37 -11.74 -12.38 6.55
C VAL A 37 -10.80 -11.49 7.35
N ILE A 38 -10.93 -11.43 8.68
CA ILE A 38 -10.02 -10.67 9.56
C ILE A 38 -8.58 -11.17 9.41
N LEU A 39 -8.38 -12.49 9.40
CA LEU A 39 -7.06 -13.07 9.20
C LEU A 39 -6.47 -12.66 7.85
N THR A 40 -7.26 -12.74 6.79
CA THR A 40 -6.86 -12.35 5.44
C THR A 40 -6.47 -10.87 5.39
N LEU A 41 -7.30 -9.98 5.95
CA LEU A 41 -7.02 -8.54 6.03
C LEU A 41 -5.75 -8.24 6.84
N THR A 42 -5.51 -8.99 7.92
CA THR A 42 -4.28 -8.87 8.73
C THR A 42 -3.04 -9.24 7.92
N GLN A 43 -3.14 -10.23 7.02
CA GLN A 43 -2.02 -10.66 6.17
C GLN A 43 -1.73 -9.68 5.02
N VAL A 44 -2.77 -9.09 4.41
CA VAL A 44 -2.58 -8.15 3.27
C VAL A 44 -2.38 -6.70 3.71
N GLY A 45 -2.79 -6.35 4.93
CA GLY A 45 -2.72 -5.00 5.49
C GLY A 45 -1.31 -4.37 5.44
N PRO A 46 -0.25 -5.06 5.87
CA PRO A 46 1.10 -4.50 5.87
C PRO A 46 1.61 -4.11 4.48
N ASP A 47 1.46 -4.96 3.45
CA ASP A 47 1.82 -4.61 2.06
C ASP A 47 0.98 -3.45 1.52
N ALA A 48 -0.34 -3.44 1.81
CA ALA A 48 -1.21 -2.35 1.40
C ALA A 48 -0.78 -1.01 2.03
N MET A 49 -0.44 -1.03 3.32
CA MET A 49 0.04 0.13 4.06
C MET A 49 1.40 0.59 3.56
N LEU A 50 2.33 -0.33 3.30
CA LEU A 50 3.63 -0.04 2.69
C LEU A 50 3.46 0.70 1.35
N ARG A 51 2.65 0.16 0.45
CA ARG A 51 2.39 0.79 -0.86
C ARG A 51 1.70 2.13 -0.73
N MET A 52 0.78 2.28 0.22
CA MET A 52 0.12 3.56 0.49
C MET A 52 1.13 4.62 0.94
N ILE A 53 2.05 4.28 1.84
CA ILE A 53 3.08 5.19 2.34
C ILE A 53 4.12 5.50 1.26
N LEU A 54 4.56 4.51 0.48
CA LEU A 54 5.57 4.72 -0.55
C LEU A 54 5.10 5.60 -1.73
N ARG A 55 3.78 5.86 -1.86
CA ARG A 55 3.24 6.88 -2.76
C ARG A 55 3.56 8.32 -2.31
N LYS A 56 3.82 8.53 -1.01
CA LYS A 56 4.33 9.82 -0.50
C LYS A 56 5.75 10.03 -0.99
N LEU A 57 6.10 11.28 -1.30
CA LEU A 57 7.49 11.62 -1.60
C LEU A 57 8.38 11.36 -0.39
N PRO A 58 9.67 11.00 -0.59
CA PRO A 58 10.60 10.74 0.51
C PRO A 58 10.61 11.80 1.61
N HIS A 59 10.53 13.08 1.24
CA HIS A 59 10.55 14.21 2.19
C HIS A 59 9.19 14.50 2.87
N GLU A 60 8.11 13.84 2.45
CA GLU A 60 6.76 13.96 3.03
C GLU A 60 6.46 12.86 4.05
N ARG A 61 7.36 11.87 4.20
CA ARG A 61 7.19 10.74 5.11
C ARG A 61 7.44 11.17 6.55
N THR A 62 6.52 10.80 7.44
CA THR A 62 6.66 10.99 8.88
C THR A 62 7.61 9.95 9.49
N ILE A 63 7.93 10.08 10.78
CA ILE A 63 8.73 9.07 11.50
C ILE A 63 7.99 7.72 11.51
N ASP A 64 6.69 7.74 11.82
CA ASP A 64 5.84 6.55 11.80
C ASP A 64 5.81 5.89 10.41
N ASP A 65 5.77 6.69 9.33
CA ASP A 65 5.85 6.17 7.96
C ASP A 65 7.16 5.41 7.73
N LEU A 66 8.29 5.93 8.22
CA LEU A 66 9.61 5.32 8.05
C LEU A 66 9.76 4.03 8.86
N GLU A 67 9.18 3.98 10.06
CA GLU A 67 9.14 2.78 10.89
C GLU A 67 8.35 1.66 10.21
N ILE A 68 7.16 1.98 9.68
CA ILE A 68 6.35 1.03 8.93
C ILE A 68 7.09 0.50 7.69
N ILE A 69 7.75 1.37 6.92
CA ILE A 69 8.55 0.92 5.78
C ILE A 69 9.67 -0.01 6.26
N TYR A 70 10.41 0.39 7.29
CA TYR A 70 11.52 -0.41 7.83
C TYR A 70 11.08 -1.82 8.25
N ASP A 71 9.98 -1.93 9.00
CA ASP A 71 9.44 -3.21 9.46
C ASP A 71 9.09 -4.12 8.27
N GLU A 72 8.52 -3.57 7.22
CA GLU A 72 8.23 -4.33 6.01
C GLU A 72 9.50 -4.75 5.25
N LEU A 73 10.54 -3.90 5.21
CA LEU A 73 11.82 -4.26 4.59
C LEU A 73 12.53 -5.43 5.28
N LEU A 74 12.21 -5.73 6.54
CA LEU A 74 12.71 -6.93 7.22
C LEU A 74 12.17 -8.22 6.61
N HIS A 75 10.94 -8.18 6.07
CA HIS A 75 10.25 -9.32 5.47
C HIS A 75 10.60 -9.52 3.99
N VAL A 76 11.21 -8.54 3.33
CA VAL A 76 11.61 -8.63 1.91
C VAL A 76 12.85 -9.51 1.75
N LYS A 77 12.66 -10.74 1.25
CA LYS A 77 13.73 -11.74 1.05
C LYS A 77 14.90 -11.21 0.21
N ALA A 78 14.63 -10.40 -0.82
CA ALA A 78 15.66 -9.81 -1.67
C ALA A 78 16.62 -8.89 -0.88
N LEU A 79 16.17 -8.31 0.24
CA LEU A 79 16.94 -7.39 1.09
C LEU A 79 17.51 -8.08 2.34
N SER A 80 17.29 -9.38 2.51
CA SER A 80 17.67 -10.14 3.72
C SER A 80 19.17 -10.05 4.05
N HIS A 81 20.02 -9.92 3.04
CA HIS A 81 21.46 -9.79 3.19
C HIS A 81 21.95 -8.40 3.63
N LEU A 82 21.08 -7.38 3.62
CA LEU A 82 21.42 -6.03 4.05
C LEU A 82 21.33 -5.87 5.57
N SER A 83 22.21 -5.06 6.15
CA SER A 83 22.19 -4.76 7.58
C SER A 83 20.95 -3.97 7.98
N SER A 84 20.55 -4.05 9.26
CA SER A 84 19.42 -3.28 9.79
C SER A 84 19.60 -1.77 9.60
N LEU A 85 20.84 -1.28 9.73
CA LEU A 85 21.14 0.14 9.50
C LEU A 85 20.89 0.51 8.03
N VAL A 86 21.35 -0.30 7.07
CA VAL A 86 21.12 -0.05 5.64
C VAL A 86 19.62 -0.07 5.33
N LYS A 87 18.86 -1.02 5.87
CA LYS A 87 17.40 -1.04 5.70
C LYS A 87 16.71 0.21 6.25
N ARG A 88 17.20 0.74 7.39
CA ARG A 88 16.68 1.98 7.98
C ARG A 88 16.95 3.21 7.11
N GLU A 89 18.15 3.30 6.54
CA GLU A 89 18.47 4.36 5.57
C GLU A 89 17.65 4.21 4.27
N LEU A 90 17.45 2.98 3.79
CA LEU A 90 16.64 2.71 2.60
C LEU A 90 15.19 3.15 2.75
N ALA A 91 14.59 3.00 3.93
CA ALA A 91 13.22 3.45 4.20
C ALA A 91 13.01 4.94 3.86
N GLY A 92 14.04 5.76 4.07
CA GLY A 92 14.03 7.19 3.77
C GLY A 92 14.16 7.57 2.30
N VAL A 93 14.59 6.65 1.42
CA VAL A 93 14.88 6.97 0.01
C VAL A 93 14.16 6.07 -0.99
N LEU A 94 13.51 4.99 -0.53
CA LEU A 94 12.85 4.02 -1.41
C LEU A 94 11.72 4.67 -2.23
N ILE A 95 11.64 4.31 -3.51
CA ILE A 95 10.63 4.80 -4.45
C ILE A 95 9.77 3.62 -4.87
N PHE A 96 8.46 3.83 -4.98
CA PHE A 96 7.52 2.84 -5.50
C PHE A 96 7.14 3.18 -6.94
N GLU A 97 7.20 2.18 -7.81
CA GLU A 97 6.76 2.25 -9.21
C GLU A 97 5.82 1.08 -9.51
N ALA A 98 4.75 1.33 -10.28
CA ALA A 98 3.78 0.32 -10.70
C ALA A 98 3.51 0.41 -12.20
N HIS A 99 3.48 -0.75 -12.86
CA HIS A 99 3.33 -0.88 -14.31
C HIS A 99 2.14 -1.80 -14.61
N PRO A 100 0.95 -1.25 -14.88
CA PRO A 100 -0.27 -2.03 -15.00
C PRO A 100 -0.35 -2.86 -16.30
N PHE A 101 0.48 -2.53 -17.30
CA PHE A 101 0.43 -3.17 -18.61
C PHE A 101 1.52 -4.24 -18.75
N LYS A 102 1.11 -5.43 -19.19
CA LYS A 102 2.04 -6.49 -19.56
C LYS A 102 2.82 -6.10 -20.82
N GLY A 103 4.13 -6.35 -20.83
CA GLY A 103 4.99 -6.09 -21.99
C GLY A 103 5.59 -4.68 -22.04
N GLU A 104 5.36 -3.87 -20.99
CA GLU A 104 6.03 -2.58 -20.84
C GLU A 104 7.56 -2.77 -20.69
N VAL A 105 8.33 -2.07 -21.51
CA VAL A 105 9.80 -2.11 -21.47
C VAL A 105 10.28 -1.09 -20.44
N LEU A 106 10.77 -1.57 -19.29
CA LEU A 106 11.23 -0.71 -18.19
C LEU A 106 12.58 -0.04 -18.47
N PHE A 107 13.46 -0.73 -19.19
CA PHE A 107 14.77 -0.24 -19.55
C PHE A 107 15.20 -0.83 -20.90
N THR A 108 15.96 -0.05 -21.65
CA THR A 108 16.59 -0.49 -22.90
C THR A 108 18.08 -0.68 -22.69
N GLN A 109 18.69 -1.60 -23.42
CA GLN A 109 20.12 -1.81 -23.37
C GLN A 109 20.84 -0.55 -23.86
N GLY A 110 21.72 0.01 -23.03
CA GLY A 110 22.43 1.26 -23.33
C GLY A 110 21.62 2.54 -23.06
N GLY A 111 20.39 2.43 -22.53
CA GLY A 111 19.64 3.58 -22.03
C GLY A 111 20.19 4.07 -20.68
N GLU A 112 20.29 5.39 -20.52
CA GLU A 112 20.60 6.01 -19.23
C GLU A 112 19.36 5.94 -18.33
N SER A 113 19.50 5.25 -17.21
CA SER A 113 18.46 5.18 -16.19
C SER A 113 18.53 6.40 -15.28
N ASP A 114 18.03 7.54 -15.75
CA ASP A 114 17.70 8.64 -14.85
C ASP A 114 16.29 8.39 -14.33
N GLY A 115 16.10 8.28 -13.01
CA GLY A 115 14.80 8.11 -12.36
C GLY A 115 13.80 9.26 -12.60
N SER A 116 14.03 10.10 -13.61
CA SER A 116 13.29 11.28 -14.04
C SER A 116 12.10 10.97 -14.94
N ASN A 117 11.95 9.75 -15.46
CA ASN A 117 10.73 9.35 -16.19
C ASN A 117 9.52 9.07 -15.25
N SER A 118 9.64 9.46 -13.98
CA SER A 118 8.70 9.22 -12.89
C SER A 118 7.49 10.18 -12.86
N ASP A 119 7.49 11.26 -13.64
CA ASP A 119 6.46 12.31 -13.57
C ASP A 119 5.12 11.94 -14.25
N SER A 120 5.09 10.89 -15.09
CA SER A 120 3.85 10.35 -15.68
C SER A 120 3.36 9.06 -15.00
N ARG A 121 3.98 8.64 -13.89
CA ARG A 121 3.82 7.29 -13.30
C ARG A 121 3.12 7.26 -11.93
N ARG A 122 2.55 8.39 -11.50
CA ARG A 122 1.81 8.50 -10.23
C ARG A 122 0.35 8.08 -10.40
N PHE A 123 0.00 6.91 -9.88
CA PHE A 123 -1.36 6.59 -9.44
C PHE A 123 -1.41 6.57 -7.91
#